data_AF-A0A7L3PRQ2-F1
#
_entry.id   AF-A0A7L3PRQ2-F1
#
_cell.length_a   1.000
_cell.length_b   1.000
_cell.length_c   1.000
_cell.angle_alpha   90.00
_cell.angle_beta   90.00
_cell.angle_gamma   90.00
#
_symmetry.space_group_name_H-M   'P 1'
#
loop_
_entity.id
_entity.type
_entity.pdbx_description
1 polymer ?
#
loop_
_entity_poly.entity_id
_entity_poly.type
_entity_poly.pdbx_seq_one_letter_code
_entity_poly.pdbx_strand_id
1 'polypeptide(L)'
;EAPESFPPLRDEAAVRVLRGHMKGIQGHCNSCYMDAALFSLFSCTSVLDSMLFLPFPPCDRDVQGILRDEIVNPLRRTGFVRASSVMHLREQLTDKGQCSSFTNAEKDPEEFLNLIMQQILGMEPLLRLQSGGREQDCYCYQVFLDQQEDLVVPTVQQLVERSFLCSDLKLVEV
;
A
#
# COMPACT_ATOMS: atom_id res chain seq x y z
N GLU A 1 5.65 -25.52 -10.37
CA GLU A 1 6.40 -25.36 -9.12
C GLU A 1 5.62 -24.44 -8.19
N ALA A 2 5.76 -24.58 -6.87
CA ALA A 2 5.11 -23.65 -5.94
C ALA A 2 5.83 -22.30 -6.00
N PRO A 3 5.11 -21.16 -5.96
CA PRO A 3 5.76 -19.83 -5.98
C PRO A 3 6.67 -19.66 -4.75
N GLU A 4 7.89 -19.16 -4.96
CA GLU A 4 8.81 -18.82 -3.87
C GLU A 4 8.18 -17.73 -2.98
N SER A 5 8.30 -17.89 -1.67
CA SER A 5 7.79 -16.94 -0.68
C SER A 5 8.84 -16.67 0.38
N PHE A 6 9.11 -15.39 0.62
CA PHE A 6 10.02 -14.93 1.68
C PHE A 6 9.20 -14.25 2.78
N PRO A 7 9.33 -14.66 4.06
CA PRO A 7 8.62 -14.01 5.15
C PRO A 7 9.09 -12.56 5.33
N PRO A 8 8.25 -11.67 5.89
CA PRO A 8 8.66 -10.30 6.16
C PRO A 8 9.82 -10.26 7.16
N LEU A 9 10.70 -9.29 6.97
CA LEU A 9 11.87 -9.13 7.81
C LEU A 9 11.47 -8.54 9.17
N ARG A 10 12.07 -9.04 10.26
CA ARG A 10 11.81 -8.59 11.63
C ARG A 10 13.10 -8.25 12.36
N ASP A 11 13.01 -7.32 13.30
CA ASP A 11 14.08 -6.98 14.25
C ASP A 11 15.45 -6.79 13.56
N GLU A 12 16.48 -7.44 14.09
CA GLU A 12 17.85 -7.40 13.57
C GLU A 12 17.98 -7.90 12.12
N ALA A 13 17.11 -8.81 11.66
CA ALA A 13 17.14 -9.25 10.27
C ALA A 13 16.72 -8.11 9.32
N ALA A 14 15.70 -7.34 9.69
CA ALA A 14 15.29 -6.16 8.93
C ALA A 14 16.41 -5.13 8.86
N VAL A 15 17.05 -4.82 10.00
CA VAL A 15 18.17 -3.87 10.03
C VAL A 15 19.33 -4.35 9.15
N ARG A 16 19.74 -5.62 9.24
CA ARG A 16 20.86 -6.15 8.44
C ARG A 16 20.57 -6.15 6.95
N VAL A 17 19.34 -6.45 6.55
CA VAL A 17 18.99 -6.60 5.13
C VAL A 17 18.62 -5.26 4.48
N LEU A 18 17.88 -4.39 5.18
CA LEU A 18 17.28 -3.17 4.61
C LEU A 18 18.07 -1.89 4.90
N ARG A 19 19.05 -1.90 5.82
CA ARG A 19 19.86 -0.71 6.12
C ARG A 19 21.11 -0.63 5.25
N GLY A 20 21.35 0.54 4.67
CA GLY A 20 22.59 0.87 3.97
C GLY A 20 22.36 1.56 2.63
N HIS A 21 23.44 1.83 1.91
CA HIS A 21 23.37 2.25 0.52
C HIS A 21 22.88 1.10 -0.35
N MET A 22 22.18 1.44 -1.45
CA MET A 22 21.60 0.45 -2.37
C MET A 22 20.66 -0.54 -1.65
N LYS A 23 19.81 -0.01 -0.76
CA LYS A 23 18.75 -0.74 -0.05
C LYS A 23 17.40 -0.05 -0.21
N GLY A 24 16.34 -0.83 -0.07
CA GLY A 24 14.97 -0.40 -0.33
C GLY A 24 14.61 -0.49 -1.82
N ILE A 25 13.66 0.33 -2.24
CA ILE A 25 13.18 0.39 -3.62
C ILE A 25 13.83 1.58 -4.30
N GLN A 26 14.50 1.34 -5.43
CA GLN A 26 15.15 2.39 -6.19
C GLN A 26 14.12 3.25 -6.93
N GLY A 27 14.01 4.52 -6.54
CA GLY A 27 13.11 5.46 -7.21
C GLY A 27 13.56 5.91 -8.59
N HIS A 28 12.59 6.20 -9.46
CA HIS A 28 12.78 6.67 -10.82
C HIS A 28 11.53 7.38 -11.36
N CYS A 29 11.68 8.54 -12.01
CA CYS A 29 10.61 9.24 -12.73
C CYS A 29 9.30 9.37 -11.92
N ASN A 30 9.34 10.14 -10.83
CA ASN A 30 8.19 10.43 -9.98
C ASN A 30 7.54 9.19 -9.30
N SER A 31 8.28 8.09 -9.12
CA SER A 31 7.76 6.85 -8.50
C SER A 31 7.69 6.87 -6.97
N CYS A 32 8.14 7.93 -6.30
CA CYS A 32 8.34 7.95 -4.84
C CYS A 32 7.10 7.53 -4.03
N TYR A 33 5.90 7.95 -4.45
CA TYR A 33 4.63 7.56 -3.83
C TYR A 33 4.42 6.04 -3.84
N MET A 34 4.77 5.39 -4.96
CA MET A 34 4.66 3.95 -5.17
C MET A 34 5.76 3.21 -4.39
N ASP A 35 7.00 3.70 -4.47
CA ASP A 35 8.16 3.10 -3.80
C ASP A 35 7.94 3.08 -2.27
N ALA A 36 7.51 4.20 -1.70
CA ALA A 36 7.25 4.32 -0.27
C ALA A 36 6.07 3.46 0.19
N ALA A 37 4.98 3.42 -0.58
CA ALA A 37 3.82 2.59 -0.28
C ALA A 37 4.17 1.09 -0.33
N LEU A 38 4.82 0.63 -1.40
CA LEU A 38 5.26 -0.77 -1.54
C LEU A 38 6.22 -1.18 -0.43
N PHE A 39 7.19 -0.32 -0.08
CA PHE A 39 8.10 -0.59 1.03
C PHE A 39 7.34 -0.71 2.36
N SER A 40 6.40 0.20 2.64
CA SER A 40 5.63 0.22 3.88
C SER A 40 4.71 -1.00 4.01
N LEU A 41 4.07 -1.40 2.90
CA LEU A 41 3.12 -2.51 2.86
C LEU A 41 3.77 -3.90 2.91
N PHE A 42 5.01 -4.06 2.42
CA PHE A 42 5.57 -5.40 2.20
C PHE A 42 6.94 -5.66 2.83
N SER A 43 7.69 -4.66 3.28
CA SER A 43 9.05 -4.91 3.81
C SER A 43 9.06 -5.75 5.09
N CYS A 44 8.24 -5.37 6.08
CA CYS A 44 8.31 -5.88 7.45
C CYS A 44 6.95 -6.35 8.02
N THR A 45 5.88 -6.35 7.21
CA THR A 45 4.54 -6.82 7.62
C THR A 45 4.06 -7.97 6.73
N SER A 46 3.29 -8.90 7.33
CA SER A 46 2.69 -10.05 6.64
C SER A 46 1.18 -9.89 6.40
N VAL A 47 0.59 -8.75 6.76
CA VAL A 47 -0.88 -8.55 6.73
C VAL A 47 -1.47 -8.82 5.33
N LEU A 48 -0.70 -8.52 4.28
CA LEU A 48 -1.12 -8.67 2.89
C LEU A 48 -0.55 -9.90 2.19
N ASP A 49 0.24 -10.72 2.88
CA ASP A 49 1.02 -11.79 2.24
C ASP A 49 0.13 -12.85 1.60
N SER A 50 -0.95 -13.25 2.27
CA SER A 50 -1.91 -14.22 1.72
C SER A 50 -2.49 -13.76 0.39
N MET A 51 -2.69 -12.44 0.23
CA MET A 51 -3.26 -11.85 -0.97
C MET A 51 -2.31 -11.90 -2.17
N LEU A 52 -0.99 -12.03 -1.96
CA LEU A 52 0.00 -12.22 -3.03
C LEU A 52 -0.04 -13.63 -3.66
N PHE A 53 -0.73 -14.57 -3.02
CA PHE A 53 -0.83 -15.97 -3.45
C PHE A 53 -2.26 -16.40 -3.80
N LEU A 54 -3.26 -15.54 -3.58
CA LEU A 54 -4.64 -15.86 -3.93
C LEU A 54 -4.80 -15.92 -5.46
N PRO A 55 -5.54 -16.92 -5.98
CA PRO A 55 -5.80 -17.04 -7.41
C PRO A 55 -6.68 -15.88 -7.88
N PHE A 56 -6.07 -14.87 -8.50
CA PHE A 56 -6.77 -13.75 -9.12
C PHE A 56 -7.31 -14.10 -10.52
N PRO A 57 -8.38 -13.44 -11.02
CA PRO A 57 -8.85 -13.59 -12.38
C PRO A 57 -7.70 -13.50 -13.42
N PRO A 58 -7.78 -14.27 -14.52
CA PRO A 58 -6.66 -14.49 -15.44
C PRO A 58 -6.08 -13.22 -16.06
N CYS A 59 -6.85 -12.15 -16.19
CA CYS A 59 -6.38 -10.89 -16.73
C CYS A 59 -5.34 -10.21 -15.83
N ASP A 60 -5.32 -10.49 -14.52
CA ASP A 60 -4.54 -9.75 -13.51
C ASP A 60 -3.41 -10.53 -12.85
N ARG A 61 -3.24 -11.80 -13.24
CA ARG A 61 -2.14 -12.64 -12.77
C ARG A 61 -0.76 -12.06 -13.06
N ASP A 62 -0.59 -11.35 -14.16
CA ASP A 62 0.71 -10.78 -14.54
C ASP A 62 1.15 -9.67 -13.56
N VAL A 63 0.22 -8.84 -13.09
CA VAL A 63 0.51 -7.71 -12.18
C VAL A 63 0.81 -8.22 -10.77
N GLN A 64 0.01 -9.18 -10.28
CA GLN A 64 0.26 -9.83 -8.98
C GLN A 64 1.58 -10.60 -8.98
N GLY A 65 1.91 -11.27 -10.10
CA GLY A 65 3.20 -11.94 -10.30
C GLY A 65 4.38 -10.99 -10.23
N ILE A 66 4.32 -9.86 -10.95
CA ILE A 66 5.37 -8.82 -10.90
C ILE A 66 5.54 -8.28 -9.48
N LEU A 67 4.44 -7.94 -8.81
CA LEU A 67 4.47 -7.46 -7.44
C LEU A 67 5.17 -8.47 -6.51
N ARG A 68 4.78 -9.74 -6.58
CA ARG A 68 5.35 -10.79 -5.72
C ARG A 68 6.81 -11.08 -6.08
N ASP A 69 7.08 -11.41 -7.33
CA ASP A 69 8.32 -12.06 -7.77
C ASP A 69 9.43 -11.05 -8.09
N GLU A 70 9.09 -9.85 -8.56
CA GLU A 70 10.07 -8.82 -8.92
C GLU A 70 10.25 -7.73 -7.86
N ILE A 71 9.28 -7.56 -6.96
CA ILE A 71 9.31 -6.49 -5.95
C ILE A 71 9.40 -7.05 -4.54
N VAL A 72 8.37 -7.75 -4.06
CA VAL A 72 8.28 -8.21 -2.66
C VAL A 72 9.37 -9.22 -2.33
N ASN A 73 9.53 -10.25 -3.17
CA ASN A 73 10.53 -11.30 -2.94
C ASN A 73 11.97 -10.75 -2.97
N PRO A 74 12.40 -9.95 -3.97
CA PRO A 74 13.72 -9.31 -3.95
C PRO A 74 13.91 -8.35 -2.77
N LEU A 75 12.90 -7.55 -2.42
CA LEU A 75 12.97 -6.65 -1.27
C LEU A 75 13.25 -7.41 0.03
N ARG A 76 12.56 -8.52 0.27
CA ARG A 76 12.75 -9.32 1.49
C ARG A 76 14.02 -10.17 1.46
N ARG A 77 14.43 -10.66 0.28
CA ARG A 77 15.59 -11.54 0.12
C ARG A 77 16.91 -10.80 0.13
N THR A 78 17.04 -9.74 -0.68
CA THR A 78 18.31 -9.02 -0.90
C THR A 78 18.31 -7.62 -0.31
N GLY A 79 17.13 -7.11 0.05
CA GLY A 79 16.97 -5.76 0.58
C GLY A 79 16.99 -4.68 -0.48
N PHE A 80 16.94 -5.02 -1.77
CA PHE A 80 17.02 -4.04 -2.86
C PHE A 80 16.18 -4.42 -4.07
N VAL A 81 15.39 -3.47 -4.57
CA VAL A 81 14.59 -3.58 -5.80
C VAL A 81 15.04 -2.52 -6.79
N ARG A 82 15.26 -2.93 -8.04
CA ARG A 82 15.65 -2.01 -9.12
C ARG A 82 14.46 -1.21 -9.62
N ALA A 83 14.72 0.01 -10.08
CA ALA A 83 13.72 0.87 -10.68
C ALA A 83 13.01 0.23 -11.88
N SER A 84 13.70 -0.64 -12.63
CA SER A 84 13.13 -1.37 -13.76
C SER A 84 11.96 -2.28 -13.37
N SER A 85 12.01 -2.90 -12.19
CA SER A 85 10.93 -3.78 -11.71
C SER A 85 9.68 -2.97 -11.32
N VAL A 86 9.87 -1.80 -10.72
CA VAL A 86 8.77 -0.86 -10.44
C VAL A 86 8.21 -0.28 -11.74
N MET A 87 9.07 0.05 -12.71
CA MET A 87 8.63 0.51 -14.02
C MET A 87 7.82 -0.54 -14.77
N HIS A 88 8.24 -1.81 -14.72
CA HIS A 88 7.49 -2.92 -15.30
C HIS A 88 6.08 -3.02 -14.68
N LEU A 89 5.96 -2.87 -13.36
CA LEU A 89 4.66 -2.79 -12.69
C LEU A 89 3.84 -1.60 -13.21
N ARG A 90 4.44 -0.41 -13.34
CA ARG A 90 3.77 0.81 -13.83
C ARG A 90 3.25 0.65 -15.27
N GLU A 91 4.04 0.04 -16.14
CA GLU A 91 3.66 -0.23 -17.54
C GLU A 91 2.44 -1.15 -17.60
N GLN A 92 2.44 -2.25 -16.83
CA GLN A 92 1.29 -3.17 -16.78
C GLN A 92 0.03 -2.51 -16.23
N LEU A 93 0.18 -1.59 -15.25
CA LEU A 93 -0.95 -0.80 -14.74
C LEU A 93 -1.48 0.20 -15.77
N THR A 94 -0.62 0.79 -16.59
CA THR A 94 -1.03 1.68 -17.68
C THR A 94 -1.70 0.94 -18.84
N ASP A 95 -1.13 -0.18 -19.29
CA ASP A 95 -1.60 -0.94 -20.45
C ASP A 95 -3.00 -1.54 -20.22
N LYS A 96 -3.33 -1.87 -18.96
CA LYS A 96 -4.67 -2.33 -18.57
C LYS A 96 -5.71 -1.23 -18.44
N GLY A 97 -5.38 0.00 -18.86
CA GLY A 97 -6.30 1.13 -18.91
C GLY A 97 -6.63 1.74 -17.55
N GLN A 98 -5.86 1.43 -16.49
CA GLN A 98 -6.17 1.88 -15.13
C GLN A 98 -5.81 3.36 -14.91
N CYS A 99 -4.68 3.81 -15.48
CA CYS A 99 -4.37 5.23 -15.62
C CYS A 99 -3.25 5.43 -16.65
N SER A 100 -3.48 6.32 -17.63
CA SER A 100 -2.50 6.64 -18.68
C SER A 100 -1.25 7.36 -18.18
N SER A 101 -1.25 7.83 -16.92
CA SER A 101 -0.19 8.65 -16.34
C SER A 101 0.65 7.93 -15.28
N PHE A 102 0.40 6.64 -15.02
CA PHE A 102 1.18 5.90 -14.02
C PHE A 102 2.67 5.85 -14.33
N THR A 103 3.08 5.89 -15.59
CA THR A 103 4.49 5.76 -16.02
C THR A 103 5.33 7.03 -15.87
N ASN A 104 4.72 8.22 -15.72
CA ASN A 104 5.45 9.49 -15.79
C ASN A 104 5.02 10.56 -14.77
N ALA A 105 3.79 10.51 -14.26
CA ALA A 105 3.28 11.47 -13.30
C ALA A 105 3.45 10.99 -11.86
N GLU A 106 3.70 11.94 -10.96
CA GLU A 106 3.50 11.71 -9.53
C GLU A 106 1.99 11.59 -9.26
N LYS A 107 1.60 10.66 -8.39
CA LYS A 107 0.22 10.40 -8.01
C LYS A 107 0.04 10.52 -6.51
N ASP A 108 -1.22 10.65 -6.11
CA ASP A 108 -1.57 10.54 -4.70
C ASP A 108 -1.31 9.10 -4.20
N PRO A 109 -0.58 8.90 -3.08
CA PRO A 109 -0.45 7.60 -2.46
C PRO A 109 -1.79 6.90 -2.22
N GLU A 110 -2.86 7.64 -1.90
CA GLU A 110 -4.20 7.08 -1.69
C GLU A 110 -4.76 6.46 -2.99
N GLU A 111 -4.57 7.11 -4.14
CA GLU A 111 -4.99 6.59 -5.45
C GLU A 111 -4.29 5.24 -5.72
N PHE A 112 -2.99 5.17 -5.42
CA PHE A 112 -2.23 3.92 -5.58
C PHE A 112 -2.64 2.84 -4.57
N LEU A 113 -2.89 3.20 -3.30
CA LEU A 113 -3.33 2.26 -2.28
C LEU A 113 -4.69 1.65 -2.62
N ASN A 114 -5.65 2.46 -3.08
CA ASN A 114 -6.93 1.92 -3.55
C ASN A 114 -6.74 0.94 -4.72
N LEU A 115 -5.88 1.29 -5.68
CA LEU A 115 -5.60 0.44 -6.83
C LEU A 115 -4.98 -0.91 -6.41
N ILE A 116 -3.94 -0.90 -5.56
CA ILE A 116 -3.27 -2.14 -5.15
C ILE A 116 -4.21 -3.04 -4.35
N MET A 117 -4.98 -2.47 -3.41
CA MET A 117 -5.87 -3.27 -2.57
C MET A 117 -7.02 -3.87 -3.37
N GLN A 118 -7.69 -3.08 -4.21
CA GLN A 118 -8.88 -3.53 -4.93
C GLN A 118 -8.54 -4.36 -6.18
N GLN A 119 -7.59 -3.91 -6.99
CA GLN A 119 -7.38 -4.46 -8.34
C GLN A 119 -6.22 -5.46 -8.41
N ILE A 120 -5.20 -5.33 -7.54
CA ILE A 120 -4.06 -6.25 -7.53
C ILE A 120 -4.27 -7.37 -6.49
N LEU A 121 -4.75 -7.00 -5.30
CA LEU A 121 -4.93 -7.93 -4.18
C LEU A 121 -6.37 -8.44 -4.04
N GLY A 122 -7.37 -7.75 -4.62
CA GLY A 122 -8.81 -8.07 -4.52
C GLY A 122 -9.29 -8.21 -3.10
N MET A 123 -8.84 -7.28 -2.27
CA MET A 123 -9.29 -7.18 -0.91
C MET A 123 -10.69 -6.60 -0.87
N GLU A 124 -11.46 -7.03 0.13
CA GLU A 124 -12.60 -6.24 0.57
C GLU A 124 -12.06 -4.99 1.32
N PRO A 125 -12.82 -3.89 1.33
CA PRO A 125 -12.45 -2.68 2.06
C PRO A 125 -12.11 -2.98 3.52
N LEU A 126 -11.04 -2.35 4.02
CA LEU A 126 -10.50 -2.61 5.35
C LEU A 126 -11.32 -1.95 6.46
N LEU A 127 -12.04 -0.89 6.14
CA LEU A 127 -12.81 -0.08 7.08
C LEU A 127 -14.24 0.06 6.56
N ARG A 128 -15.21 -0.26 7.42
CA ARG A 128 -16.62 0.08 7.22
C ARG A 128 -17.03 1.15 8.24
N LEU A 129 -17.31 2.34 7.74
CA LEU A 129 -17.65 3.52 8.54
C LEU A 129 -19.14 3.83 8.40
N GLN A 130 -19.79 4.17 9.52
CA GLN A 130 -21.19 4.58 9.53
C GLN A 130 -21.34 6.00 10.07
N SER A 131 -22.09 6.85 9.38
CA SER A 131 -22.56 8.15 9.86
C SER A 131 -24.00 8.38 9.45
N GLY A 132 -24.85 8.83 10.39
CA GLY A 132 -26.27 9.10 10.13
C GLY A 132 -27.05 7.92 9.53
N GLY A 133 -26.66 6.67 9.84
CA GLY A 133 -27.29 5.46 9.30
C GLY A 133 -26.88 5.08 7.87
N ARG A 134 -25.90 5.77 7.27
CA ARG A 134 -25.29 5.39 5.99
C ARG A 134 -23.92 4.78 6.23
N GLU A 135 -23.64 3.69 5.53
CA GLU A 135 -22.36 2.99 5.58
C GLU A 135 -21.50 3.35 4.36
N GLN A 136 -20.20 3.47 4.60
CA GLN A 136 -19.17 3.74 3.59
C GLN A 136 -18.00 2.80 3.81
N ASP A 137 -17.56 2.19 2.72
CA ASP A 137 -16.43 1.28 2.71
C ASP A 137 -15.18 2.00 2.17
N CYS A 138 -14.05 1.89 2.85
CA CYS A 138 -12.78 2.45 2.40
C CYS A 138 -11.55 1.64 2.85
N TYR A 139 -10.41 1.85 2.20
CA TYR A 139 -9.13 1.27 2.60
C TYR A 139 -8.31 2.19 3.52
N CYS A 140 -8.60 3.50 3.48
CA CYS A 140 -7.92 4.53 4.24
C CYS A 140 -8.96 5.52 4.79
N TYR A 141 -8.69 6.08 5.97
CA TYR A 141 -9.51 7.12 6.57
C TYR A 141 -8.77 8.45 6.58
N GLN A 142 -9.33 9.44 5.90
CA GLN A 142 -8.84 10.81 5.97
C GLN A 142 -9.35 11.48 7.25
N VAL A 143 -8.41 12.01 8.04
CA VAL A 143 -8.73 12.79 9.24
C VAL A 143 -9.18 14.19 8.81
N PHE A 144 -10.33 14.63 9.32
CA PHE A 144 -10.89 15.97 9.16
C PHE A 144 -10.98 16.64 10.54
N LEU A 145 -10.48 17.87 10.65
CA LEU A 145 -10.53 18.66 11.88
C LEU A 145 -11.05 20.06 11.57
N ASP A 146 -11.81 20.63 12.50
CA ASP A 146 -12.14 22.05 12.48
C ASP A 146 -10.95 22.90 12.95
N GLN A 147 -10.82 24.12 12.42
CA GLN A 147 -9.67 25.01 12.68
C GLN A 147 -9.54 25.49 14.13
N GLN A 148 -10.47 25.18 15.03
CA GLN A 148 -10.58 25.79 16.37
C GLN A 148 -9.91 25.02 17.52
N GLU A 149 -8.98 24.11 17.25
CA GLU A 149 -8.43 23.29 18.32
C GLU A 149 -7.13 23.87 18.89
N ASP A 150 -7.13 24.18 20.20
CA ASP A 150 -5.98 24.62 21.03
C ASP A 150 -4.85 23.55 21.15
N LEU A 151 -4.77 22.62 20.22
CA LEU A 151 -3.77 21.57 20.18
C LEU A 151 -2.47 22.11 19.57
N VAL A 152 -1.41 22.15 20.38
CA VAL A 152 -0.07 22.53 19.90
C VAL A 152 0.54 21.43 19.03
N VAL A 153 0.47 20.17 19.47
CA VAL A 153 0.89 18.97 18.71
C VAL A 153 0.02 17.78 19.13
N PRO A 154 -1.01 17.40 18.36
CA PRO A 154 -1.86 16.26 18.71
C PRO A 154 -1.23 14.91 18.39
N THR A 155 -1.66 13.91 19.15
CA THR A 155 -1.40 12.49 18.86
C THR A 155 -2.34 11.95 17.79
N VAL A 156 -1.95 10.88 17.08
CA VAL A 156 -2.82 10.21 16.08
C VAL A 156 -4.15 9.77 16.70
N GLN A 157 -4.13 9.27 17.94
CA GLN A 157 -5.35 8.90 18.66
C GLN A 157 -6.30 10.10 18.81
N GLN A 158 -5.80 11.25 19.26
CA GLN A 158 -6.62 12.46 19.40
C GLN A 158 -7.17 12.93 18.05
N LEU A 159 -6.36 12.88 17.00
CA LEU A 159 -6.78 13.24 15.64
C LEU A 159 -7.95 12.38 15.16
N VAL A 160 -7.84 11.06 15.30
CA VAL A 160 -8.87 10.11 14.86
C VAL A 160 -10.13 10.25 15.70
N GLU A 161 -10.01 10.30 17.03
CA GLU A 161 -11.16 10.44 17.95
C GLU A 161 -11.96 11.70 17.65
N ARG A 162 -11.28 12.83 17.43
CA ARG A 162 -11.92 14.12 17.13
C ARG A 162 -12.58 14.13 15.76
N SER A 163 -11.88 13.62 14.75
CA SER A 163 -12.42 13.50 13.40
C SER A 163 -13.67 12.63 13.36
N PHE A 164 -13.68 11.51 14.10
CA PHE A 164 -14.85 10.64 14.22
C PHE A 164 -15.99 11.34 14.97
N LEU A 165 -15.69 12.04 16.06
CA LEU A 165 -16.68 12.77 16.85
C LEU A 165 -17.33 13.90 16.05
N CYS A 166 -16.54 14.72 15.35
CA CYS A 166 -17.06 15.83 14.53
C CYS A 166 -17.92 15.35 13.36
N SER A 167 -17.63 14.16 12.83
CA SER A 167 -18.33 13.60 11.66
C SER A 167 -19.44 12.61 12.03
N ASP A 168 -19.70 12.40 13.33
CA ASP A 168 -20.59 11.35 13.88
C ASP A 168 -20.32 9.97 13.23
N LEU A 169 -19.04 9.60 13.14
CA LEU A 169 -18.60 8.35 12.53
C LEU A 169 -18.43 7.23 13.58
N LYS A 170 -18.75 6.01 13.17
CA LYS A 170 -18.53 4.78 13.94
C LYS A 170 -17.95 3.69 13.04
N LEU A 171 -17.10 2.84 13.61
CA LEU A 171 -16.69 1.59 12.97
C LEU A 171 -17.82 0.57 13.08
N VAL A 172 -18.26 0.01 11.96
CA VAL A 172 -19.33 -1.01 11.92
C VAL A 172 -18.80 -2.38 12.34
N GLU A 173 -17.55 -2.68 11.96
CA GLU A 173 -16.83 -3.91 12.30
C GLU A 173 -15.38 -3.58 12.69
N VAL A 174 -14.80 -4.41 13.57
CA VAL A 174 -13.41 -4.32 14.05
C VAL A 174 -12.73 -5.67 13.82
#